data_AF-A0AA38GFE6-F1
#
_entry.id   AF-A0AA38GFE6-F1
#
_cell.length_a   1.000
_cell.length_b   1.000
_cell.length_c   1.000
_cell.angle_alpha   90.00
_cell.angle_beta   90.00
_cell.angle_gamma   90.00
#
_symmetry.space_group_name_H-M   'P 1'
#
loop_
_entity.id
_entity.type
_entity.pdbx_description
1 polymer ?
#
loop_
_entity_poly.entity_id
_entity_poly.type
_entity_poly.pdbx_seq_one_letter_code
_entity_poly.pdbx_strand_id
1 'polypeptide(L)'
;AYQMRGAGAVIHSHGLESCLATMIHPFAKEFRITHMEMIKGIQGHAYYDELVVPIIENTAHEYELTDSLAKAIDAYPKTTAVLVRNHGIYIWGDSWISAKTQAECYHYLFDAALKLYQMGLDPSTPDHGPISQRTQSLLPGKTQQNYAHCILLDIEGTTTPIAFVSDILFPYARNNVGSHLRETYDTEETQADIKLLRMQVDEDLKQGVIGVQPIPPAELGKEEVINALVDNVSAMISADRKITALKQLQGHIWRSGYAKHELQGEFFEDVPEALSKWHAAGIKVYIYSSGSREAQRLIFGNTMYGDLRKYVCGFFDTTIGNKRESHSYSEICQSVGVDDPSQVLFVTDVLQEAVAAQNA
;
A
#
# COMPACT_ATOMS: atom_id res chain seq x y z
N ALA A 1 12.45 26.12 32.65
CA ALA A 1 11.59 27.32 32.54
C ALA A 1 11.84 28.34 33.65
N TYR A 2 11.66 28.02 34.94
CA TYR A 2 11.89 28.95 36.07
C TYR A 2 13.23 29.70 36.01
N GLN A 3 14.35 28.97 35.88
CA GLN A 3 15.69 29.58 35.87
C GLN A 3 16.02 30.29 34.55
N MET A 4 15.61 29.72 33.41
CA MET A 4 16.03 30.17 32.08
C MET A 4 15.09 31.17 31.41
N ARG A 5 13.84 31.27 31.88
CA ARG A 5 12.76 32.07 31.26
C ARG A 5 11.98 32.90 32.28
N GLY A 6 12.35 32.87 33.56
CA GLY A 6 11.67 33.65 34.61
C GLY A 6 10.20 33.27 34.80
N ALA A 7 9.84 32.01 34.51
CA ALA A 7 8.47 31.54 34.66
C ALA A 7 8.01 31.66 36.12
N GLY A 8 6.77 32.11 36.35
CA GLY A 8 6.12 32.06 37.66
C GLY A 8 5.36 30.75 37.88
N ALA A 9 4.93 30.08 36.81
CA ALA A 9 4.28 28.78 36.85
C ALA A 9 4.65 27.91 35.66
N VAL A 10 4.66 26.59 35.88
CA VAL A 10 4.75 25.56 34.83
C VAL A 10 3.58 24.59 35.01
N ILE A 11 2.85 24.31 33.94
CA ILE A 11 1.80 23.30 33.89
C ILE A 11 2.31 22.14 33.05
N HIS A 12 2.23 20.93 33.63
CA HIS A 12 2.39 19.69 32.89
C HIS A 12 1.02 19.08 32.63
N SER A 13 0.79 18.62 31.40
CA SER A 13 -0.47 18.02 30.99
C SER A 13 -0.22 16.81 30.09
N HIS A 14 -1.03 15.77 30.26
CA HIS A 14 -1.05 14.55 29.43
C HIS A 14 -2.28 14.49 28.53
N GLY A 15 -2.80 15.65 28.13
CA GLY A 15 -3.95 15.70 27.24
C GLY A 15 -3.71 14.85 25.99
N LEU A 16 -4.72 14.07 25.59
CA LEU A 16 -4.59 13.08 24.51
C LEU A 16 -4.15 13.75 23.21
N GLU A 17 -4.70 14.91 22.91
CA GLU A 17 -4.33 15.75 21.77
C GLU A 17 -2.87 16.20 21.80
N SER A 18 -2.32 16.55 22.97
CA SER A 18 -0.89 16.87 23.08
C SER A 18 0.00 15.66 22.81
N CYS A 19 -0.42 14.47 23.25
CA CYS A 19 0.26 13.22 22.97
C CYS A 19 0.20 12.87 21.47
N LEU A 20 -1.00 12.87 20.88
CA LEU A 20 -1.23 12.54 19.48
C LEU A 20 -0.61 13.57 18.51
N ALA A 21 -0.55 14.86 18.88
CA ALA A 21 0.10 15.89 18.07
C ALA A 21 1.58 15.56 17.80
N THR A 22 2.26 14.88 18.73
CA THR A 22 3.65 14.43 18.53
C THR A 22 3.76 13.21 17.60
N MET A 23 2.64 12.54 17.29
CA MET A 23 2.59 11.35 16.44
C MET A 23 2.17 11.64 15.00
N ILE A 24 1.56 12.82 14.73
CA ILE A 24 1.20 13.25 13.36
C ILE A 24 2.39 13.10 12.42
N HIS A 25 3.58 13.50 12.90
CA HIS A 25 4.85 13.31 12.23
C HIS A 25 5.86 12.67 13.21
N PRO A 26 6.05 11.33 13.17
CA PRO A 26 6.79 10.57 14.19
C PRO A 26 8.24 11.02 14.44
N PHE A 27 8.84 11.75 13.50
CA PHE A 27 10.22 12.20 13.56
C PHE A 27 10.35 13.73 13.57
N ALA A 28 9.23 14.46 13.52
CA ALA A 28 9.27 15.90 13.60
C ALA A 28 9.81 16.32 14.98
N LYS A 29 10.71 17.29 14.96
CA LYS A 29 11.26 17.92 16.18
C LYS A 29 10.41 19.09 16.65
N GLU A 30 9.35 19.42 15.90
CA GLU A 30 8.53 20.61 16.09
C GLU A 30 7.10 20.30 15.68
N PHE A 31 6.15 20.85 16.42
CA PHE A 31 4.78 21.03 15.99
C PHE A 31 4.61 22.45 15.45
N ARG A 32 3.89 22.60 14.32
CA ARG A 32 3.70 23.87 13.62
C ARG A 32 2.23 24.08 13.28
N ILE A 33 1.72 25.27 13.58
CA ILE A 33 0.38 25.71 13.17
C ILE A 33 0.37 27.22 12.98
N THR A 34 -0.41 27.73 12.04
CA THR A 34 -0.52 29.17 11.79
C THR A 34 -1.97 29.57 11.53
N HIS A 35 -2.27 30.88 11.47
CA HIS A 35 -3.56 31.43 11.02
C HIS A 35 -4.79 30.95 11.82
N MET A 36 -4.59 30.61 13.10
CA MET A 36 -5.63 30.20 14.05
C MET A 36 -5.83 31.24 15.16
N GLU A 37 -7.07 31.58 15.48
CA GLU A 37 -7.41 32.65 16.44
C GLU A 37 -6.79 32.41 17.83
N MET A 38 -6.73 31.15 18.27
CA MET A 38 -6.20 30.79 19.58
C MET A 38 -4.68 31.00 19.73
N ILE A 39 -3.94 31.24 18.64
CA ILE A 39 -2.50 31.58 18.68
C ILE A 39 -2.27 32.88 19.46
N LYS A 40 -3.21 33.84 19.41
CA LYS A 40 -3.12 35.11 20.14
C LYS A 40 -3.08 34.94 21.66
N GLY A 41 -3.56 33.81 22.18
CA GLY A 41 -3.50 33.49 23.59
C GLY A 41 -2.12 32.98 24.05
N ILE A 42 -1.19 32.75 23.11
CA ILE A 42 0.20 32.37 23.38
C ILE A 42 1.06 33.63 23.44
N GLN A 43 1.84 33.78 24.52
CA GLN A 43 2.69 34.94 24.69
C GLN A 43 3.65 35.11 23.50
N GLY A 44 3.73 36.34 22.98
CA GLY A 44 4.63 36.70 21.88
C GLY A 44 4.14 36.32 20.48
N HIS A 45 2.88 35.90 20.32
CA HIS A 45 2.30 35.55 19.03
C HIS A 45 1.02 36.34 18.72
N ALA A 46 0.80 36.62 17.45
CA ALA A 46 -0.40 37.21 16.86
C ALA A 46 -1.05 36.23 15.87
N TYR A 47 -2.22 36.61 15.32
CA TYR A 47 -3.03 35.74 14.44
C TYR A 47 -2.25 35.18 13.23
N TYR A 48 -1.45 36.03 12.57
CA TYR A 48 -0.70 35.65 11.37
C TYR A 48 0.63 34.96 11.66
N ASP A 49 1.02 34.85 12.94
CA ASP A 49 2.28 34.22 13.30
C ASP A 49 2.18 32.70 13.15
N GLU A 50 3.33 32.07 12.91
CA GLU A 50 3.48 30.63 12.99
C GLU A 50 3.85 30.27 14.44
N LEU A 51 3.02 29.44 15.07
CA LEU A 51 3.32 28.85 16.36
C LEU A 51 4.19 27.61 16.15
N VAL A 52 5.41 27.64 16.70
CA VAL A 52 6.35 26.52 16.67
C VAL A 52 6.57 26.02 18.10
N VAL A 53 6.26 24.74 18.34
CA VAL A 53 6.46 24.09 19.64
C VAL A 53 7.48 22.96 19.49
N PRO A 54 8.64 23.00 20.16
CA PRO A 54 9.62 21.92 20.08
C PRO A 54 9.08 20.63 20.70
N ILE A 55 9.45 19.51 20.10
CA ILE A 55 9.16 18.14 20.54
C ILE A 55 10.47 17.49 20.95
N ILE A 56 10.54 17.01 22.19
CA ILE A 56 11.65 16.20 22.70
C ILE A 56 11.22 14.73 22.82
N GLU A 57 12.19 13.82 22.74
CA GLU A 57 11.95 12.39 22.98
C GLU A 57 11.68 12.13 24.46
N ASN A 58 10.77 11.19 24.72
CA ASN A 58 10.48 10.75 26.07
C ASN A 58 11.59 9.87 26.63
N THR A 59 11.69 9.81 27.95
CA THR A 59 12.64 8.99 28.70
C THR A 59 11.89 8.06 29.65
N ALA A 60 12.58 7.08 30.25
CA ALA A 60 11.95 6.15 31.18
C ALA A 60 11.47 6.85 32.46
N HIS A 61 12.17 7.92 32.84
CA HIS A 61 11.84 8.72 34.01
C HIS A 61 11.87 10.22 33.69
N GLU A 62 10.91 10.97 34.24
CA GLU A 62 10.75 12.41 33.95
C GLU A 62 11.96 13.26 34.32
N TYR A 63 12.72 12.90 35.36
CA TYR A 63 13.91 13.66 35.77
C TYR A 63 15.02 13.62 34.70
N GLU A 64 15.03 12.60 33.84
CA GLU A 64 15.98 12.46 32.73
C GLU A 64 15.68 13.44 31.57
N LEU A 65 14.48 14.03 31.53
CA LEU A 65 14.11 15.05 30.54
C LEU A 65 14.79 16.41 30.79
N THR A 66 15.44 16.60 31.93
CA THR A 66 15.97 17.92 32.34
C THR A 66 16.90 18.52 31.27
N ASP A 67 17.83 17.74 30.74
CA ASP A 67 18.80 18.22 29.76
C ASP A 67 18.17 18.50 28.39
N SER A 68 17.25 17.66 27.94
CA SER A 68 16.55 17.85 26.66
C SER A 68 15.58 19.03 26.73
N LEU A 69 14.87 19.21 27.84
CA LEU A 69 14.06 20.39 28.12
C LEU A 69 14.89 21.66 28.13
N ALA A 70 16.05 21.67 28.80
CA ALA A 70 16.93 22.84 28.84
C ALA A 70 17.42 23.23 27.43
N LYS A 71 17.87 22.24 26.64
CA LYS A 71 18.30 22.45 25.24
C LYS A 71 17.15 22.96 24.36
N ALA A 72 15.95 22.41 24.50
CA ALA A 72 14.77 22.87 23.76
C ALA A 72 14.38 24.30 24.15
N ILE A 73 14.39 24.63 25.45
CA ILE A 73 14.11 25.99 25.89
C ILE A 73 15.12 26.96 25.29
N ASP A 74 16.41 26.64 25.32
CA ASP A 74 17.48 27.49 24.78
C ASP A 74 17.35 27.71 23.26
N ALA A 75 17.17 26.62 22.50
CA ALA A 75 17.07 26.66 21.05
C ALA A 75 15.82 27.39 20.52
N TYR A 76 14.74 27.45 21.30
CA TYR A 76 13.47 28.05 20.91
C TYR A 76 13.12 29.24 21.83
N PRO A 77 13.77 30.41 21.67
CA PRO A 77 13.62 31.53 22.61
C PRO A 77 12.21 32.13 22.65
N LYS A 78 11.41 31.94 21.59
CA LYS A 78 10.02 32.42 21.52
C LYS A 78 8.99 31.42 22.05
N THR A 79 9.36 30.17 22.32
CA THR A 79 8.38 29.18 22.79
C THR A 79 8.05 29.40 24.28
N THR A 80 6.80 29.10 24.63
CA THR A 80 6.34 28.98 26.02
C THR A 80 5.94 27.56 26.39
N ALA A 81 6.24 26.59 25.51
CA ALA A 81 5.97 25.18 25.77
C ALA A 81 6.99 24.24 25.11
N VAL A 82 7.10 23.03 25.63
CA VAL A 82 7.82 21.90 25.04
C VAL A 82 6.94 20.67 25.11
N LEU A 83 6.73 20.02 23.96
CA LEU A 83 6.06 18.73 23.85
C LEU A 83 7.05 17.60 24.15
N VAL A 84 6.58 16.56 24.82
CA VAL A 84 7.30 15.31 25.06
C VAL A 84 6.60 14.20 24.28
N ARG A 85 7.33 13.56 23.37
CA ARG A 85 6.77 12.58 22.44
C ARG A 85 6.05 11.46 23.19
N ASN A 86 4.83 11.11 22.75
CA ASN A 86 4.03 10.03 23.34
C ASN A 86 3.72 10.22 24.85
N HIS A 87 3.79 11.44 25.38
CA HIS A 87 3.66 11.69 26.83
C HIS A 87 2.77 12.88 27.16
N GLY A 88 3.09 14.06 26.63
CA GLY A 88 2.35 15.28 26.99
C GLY A 88 3.14 16.55 26.72
N ILE A 89 2.88 17.59 27.50
CA ILE A 89 3.45 18.92 27.30
C ILE A 89 3.81 19.60 28.61
N TYR A 90 4.87 20.41 28.59
CA TYR A 90 5.19 21.37 29.64
C TYR A 90 4.99 22.79 29.11
N ILE A 91 4.15 23.58 29.77
CA ILE A 91 3.80 24.96 29.38
C ILE A 91 4.14 25.89 30.54
N TRP A 92 4.69 27.07 30.26
CA TRP A 92 5.05 28.02 31.32
C TRP A 92 4.60 29.45 31.01
N GLY A 93 4.34 30.21 32.07
CA GLY A 93 3.97 31.61 32.02
C GLY A 93 4.56 32.38 33.20
N ASP A 94 4.45 33.71 33.16
CA ASP A 94 4.89 34.60 34.25
C ASP A 94 4.10 34.42 35.55
N SER A 95 2.94 33.77 35.46
CA SER A 95 1.98 33.51 36.52
C SER A 95 1.21 32.23 36.21
N TRP A 96 0.54 31.65 37.22
CA TRP A 96 -0.31 30.47 36.99
C TRP A 96 -1.49 30.78 36.07
N ILE A 97 -1.97 32.03 36.07
CA ILE A 97 -3.05 32.50 35.18
C ILE A 97 -2.56 32.47 33.73
N SER A 98 -1.41 33.07 33.44
CA SER A 98 -0.79 33.04 32.11
C SER A 98 -0.50 31.60 31.66
N ALA A 99 0.11 30.77 32.52
CA ALA A 99 0.40 29.39 32.19
C ALA A 99 -0.88 28.58 31.86
N LYS A 100 -1.96 28.76 32.62
CA LYS A 100 -3.26 28.12 32.38
C LYS A 100 -3.92 28.60 31.08
N THR A 101 -3.96 29.91 30.85
CA THR A 101 -4.54 30.48 29.62
C THR A 101 -3.81 29.97 28.37
N GLN A 102 -2.47 29.93 28.40
CA GLN A 102 -1.70 29.35 27.32
C GLN A 102 -1.96 27.84 27.17
N ALA A 103 -2.10 27.10 28.27
CA ALA A 103 -2.41 25.69 28.22
C ALA A 103 -3.74 25.41 27.49
N GLU A 104 -4.80 26.16 27.78
CA GLU A 104 -6.07 26.05 27.07
C GLU A 104 -5.92 26.33 25.57
N CYS A 105 -5.12 27.33 25.20
CA CYS A 105 -4.84 27.67 23.81
C CYS A 105 -4.05 26.55 23.11
N TYR A 106 -2.99 26.03 23.74
CA TYR A 106 -2.21 24.93 23.20
C TYR A 106 -3.06 23.68 22.98
N HIS A 107 -3.83 23.26 23.98
CA HIS A 107 -4.71 22.09 23.87
C HIS A 107 -5.74 22.24 22.74
N TYR A 108 -6.36 23.42 22.61
CA TYR A 108 -7.23 23.71 21.47
C TYR A 108 -6.50 23.60 20.13
N LEU A 109 -5.31 24.19 20.02
CA LEU A 109 -4.54 24.21 18.77
C LEU A 109 -4.07 22.81 18.34
N PHE A 110 -3.72 21.95 19.30
CA PHE A 110 -3.40 20.55 19.00
C PHE A 110 -4.62 19.78 18.51
N ASP A 111 -5.78 19.93 19.17
CA ASP A 111 -7.03 19.29 18.73
C ASP A 111 -7.46 19.78 17.33
N ALA A 112 -7.34 21.09 17.07
CA ALA A 112 -7.62 21.66 15.76
C ALA A 112 -6.66 21.12 14.68
N ALA A 113 -5.36 21.04 14.97
CA ALA A 113 -4.38 20.48 14.03
C ALA A 113 -4.66 19.00 13.73
N LEU A 114 -5.01 18.20 14.73
CA LEU A 114 -5.37 16.80 14.56
C LEU A 114 -6.60 16.65 13.65
N LYS A 115 -7.63 17.49 13.84
CA LYS A 115 -8.82 17.50 12.99
C LYS A 115 -8.53 17.93 11.56
N LEU A 116 -7.73 18.99 11.37
CA LEU A 116 -7.28 19.42 10.04
C LEU A 116 -6.54 18.27 9.34
N TYR A 117 -5.62 17.62 10.05
CA TYR A 117 -4.88 16.49 9.51
C TYR A 117 -5.79 15.30 9.14
N GLN A 118 -6.76 14.96 9.99
CA GLN A 118 -7.77 13.92 9.70
C GLN A 118 -8.61 14.26 8.45
N MET A 119 -8.81 15.54 8.15
CA MET A 119 -9.49 16.03 6.96
C MET A 119 -8.56 16.17 5.74
N GLY A 120 -7.27 15.81 5.87
CA GLY A 120 -6.27 15.93 4.81
C GLY A 120 -5.77 17.36 4.56
N LEU A 121 -5.92 18.26 5.54
CA LEU A 121 -5.54 19.68 5.47
C LEU A 121 -4.27 19.97 6.28
N ASP A 122 -3.41 20.86 5.78
CA ASP A 122 -2.12 21.21 6.39
C ASP A 122 -2.26 22.37 7.40
N PRO A 123 -2.12 22.13 8.72
CA PRO A 123 -2.23 23.17 9.73
C PRO A 123 -1.11 24.23 9.66
N SER A 124 -0.01 23.95 8.97
CA SER A 124 1.14 24.85 8.83
C SER A 124 1.00 25.85 7.67
N THR A 125 -0.04 25.73 6.86
CA THR A 125 -0.31 26.64 5.73
C THR A 125 -1.37 27.69 6.09
N PRO A 126 -1.25 28.95 5.62
CA PRO A 126 -2.24 30.01 5.88
C PRO A 126 -3.67 29.71 5.45
N ASP A 127 -3.82 28.97 4.34
CA ASP A 127 -5.10 28.60 3.75
C ASP A 127 -5.63 27.26 4.29
N HIS A 128 -4.84 26.56 5.12
CA HIS A 128 -5.10 25.19 5.55
C HIS A 128 -5.49 24.30 4.35
N GLY A 129 -4.76 24.47 3.25
CA GLY A 129 -5.01 23.72 2.02
C GLY A 129 -4.70 22.23 2.19
N PRO A 130 -4.96 21.40 1.17
CA PRO A 130 -4.62 20.00 1.20
C PRO A 130 -3.15 19.79 1.55
N ILE A 131 -2.84 18.77 2.35
CA ILE A 131 -1.46 18.39 2.68
C ILE A 131 -0.72 18.08 1.38
N SER A 132 0.05 19.05 0.90
CA SER A 132 0.85 18.95 -0.32
C SER A 132 2.19 18.31 0.06
N GLN A 133 2.64 17.30 -0.69
CA GLN A 133 4.01 16.80 -0.61
C GLN A 133 4.98 17.90 -1.10
N ARG A 134 5.19 18.94 -0.28
CA ARG A 134 6.22 19.94 -0.52
C ARG A 134 7.57 19.32 -0.23
N THR A 135 8.27 19.06 -1.32
CA THR A 135 9.71 18.83 -1.43
C THR A 135 10.47 19.82 -0.53
N GLN A 136 11.01 19.35 0.60
CA GLN A 136 12.04 20.09 1.33
C GLN A 136 13.37 19.90 0.60
N SER A 137 13.74 20.89 -0.20
CA SER A 137 15.13 21.11 -0.60
C SER A 137 15.75 22.17 0.32
N LEU A 138 16.90 21.81 0.94
CA LEU A 138 18.07 22.63 1.29
C LEU A 138 18.67 22.25 2.66
N LEU A 139 19.52 21.20 2.70
CA LEU A 139 20.96 21.22 3.07
C LEU A 139 21.46 19.79 3.41
N PRO A 140 22.76 19.49 3.16
CA PRO A 140 23.25 18.13 2.99
C PRO A 140 23.65 17.49 4.32
N GLY A 141 23.09 16.32 4.61
CA GLY A 141 23.56 15.46 5.71
C GLY A 141 22.49 14.52 6.23
N LYS A 142 22.48 13.28 5.69
CA LYS A 142 22.00 12.00 6.26
C LYS A 142 20.98 12.15 7.40
N THR A 143 19.69 11.89 7.20
CA THR A 143 19.14 10.53 7.06
C THR A 143 17.82 10.56 6.27
N GLN A 144 17.78 9.79 5.18
CA GLN A 144 16.61 9.53 4.36
C GLN A 144 15.55 8.80 5.22
N GLN A 145 14.41 9.43 5.48
CA GLN A 145 13.20 8.65 5.77
C GLN A 145 12.81 7.97 4.47
N ASN A 146 12.96 6.66 4.41
CA ASN A 146 12.51 5.84 3.30
C ASN A 146 10.97 5.90 3.24
N TYR A 147 10.43 6.90 2.56
CA TYR A 147 9.11 6.75 1.96
C TYR A 147 9.20 5.58 0.99
N ALA A 148 8.25 4.65 0.99
CA ALA A 148 8.28 3.55 0.02
C ALA A 148 8.40 4.12 -1.40
N HIS A 149 9.54 3.88 -2.05
CA HIS A 149 9.78 4.27 -3.44
C HIS A 149 8.97 3.38 -4.39
N CYS A 150 8.53 2.23 -3.87
CA CYS A 150 7.87 1.16 -4.60
C CYS A 150 6.65 0.67 -3.83
N ILE A 151 5.53 0.48 -4.52
CA ILE A 151 4.34 -0.18 -3.99
C ILE A 151 4.18 -1.49 -4.75
N LEU A 152 4.07 -2.58 -4.00
CA LEU A 152 3.73 -3.90 -4.50
C LEU A 152 2.27 -4.19 -4.13
N LEU A 153 1.43 -4.47 -5.11
CA LEU A 153 0.01 -4.74 -4.88
C LEU A 153 -0.33 -6.19 -5.21
N ASP A 154 -1.17 -6.78 -4.38
CA ASP A 154 -1.94 -7.95 -4.74
C ASP A 154 -3.15 -7.59 -5.64
N ILE A 155 -3.78 -8.60 -6.21
CA ILE A 155 -4.98 -8.47 -7.05
C ILE A 155 -6.25 -8.83 -6.28
N GLU A 156 -6.45 -10.12 -6.04
CA GLU A 156 -7.68 -10.66 -5.46
C GLU A 156 -7.85 -10.15 -4.03
N GLY A 157 -9.02 -9.61 -3.68
CA GLY A 157 -9.27 -9.05 -2.36
C GLY A 157 -8.58 -7.72 -2.05
N THR A 158 -7.69 -7.24 -2.93
CA THR A 158 -6.89 -6.03 -2.72
C THR A 158 -7.20 -4.93 -3.73
N THR A 159 -6.97 -5.18 -5.03
CA THR A 159 -7.32 -4.22 -6.09
C THR A 159 -8.61 -4.60 -6.82
N THR A 160 -8.94 -5.89 -6.80
CA THR A 160 -10.07 -6.49 -7.51
C THR A 160 -10.90 -7.34 -6.52
N PRO A 161 -12.25 -7.29 -6.56
CA PRO A 161 -13.08 -8.13 -5.70
C PRO A 161 -12.75 -9.62 -5.88
N ILE A 162 -12.72 -10.37 -4.76
CA ILE A 162 -12.52 -11.84 -4.77
C ILE A 162 -13.53 -12.51 -5.72
N ALA A 163 -14.80 -12.08 -5.63
CA ALA A 163 -15.89 -12.59 -6.45
C ALA A 163 -15.64 -12.44 -7.97
N PHE A 164 -14.93 -11.41 -8.42
CA PHE A 164 -14.62 -11.27 -9.86
C PHE A 164 -13.70 -12.40 -10.35
N VAL A 165 -12.74 -12.80 -9.53
CA VAL A 165 -11.83 -13.89 -9.89
C VAL A 165 -12.55 -15.24 -9.79
N SER A 166 -13.22 -15.50 -8.66
CA SER A 166 -13.85 -16.78 -8.37
C SER A 166 -15.11 -17.05 -9.18
N ASP A 167 -15.94 -16.03 -9.40
CA ASP A 167 -17.31 -16.19 -9.92
C ASP A 167 -17.43 -15.76 -11.39
N ILE A 168 -16.44 -15.02 -11.91
CA ILE A 168 -16.45 -14.54 -13.31
C ILE A 168 -15.28 -15.13 -14.09
N LEU A 169 -14.02 -14.89 -13.72
CA LEU A 169 -12.87 -15.30 -14.55
C LEU A 169 -12.72 -16.82 -14.68
N PHE A 170 -12.71 -17.56 -13.56
CA PHE A 170 -12.58 -19.02 -13.62
C PHE A 170 -13.79 -19.71 -14.27
N PRO A 171 -15.05 -19.33 -13.95
CA PRO A 171 -16.23 -19.85 -14.65
C PRO A 171 -16.22 -19.51 -16.14
N TYR A 172 -15.78 -18.32 -16.54
CA TYR A 172 -15.67 -17.97 -17.95
C TYR A 172 -14.69 -18.90 -18.68
N ALA A 173 -13.50 -19.16 -18.12
CA ALA A 173 -12.54 -20.07 -18.71
C ALA A 173 -13.11 -21.50 -18.84
N ARG A 174 -13.78 -21.98 -17.79
CA ARG A 174 -14.44 -23.30 -17.78
C ARG A 174 -15.55 -23.42 -18.81
N ASN A 175 -16.36 -22.38 -18.99
CA ASN A 175 -17.50 -22.43 -19.91
C ASN A 175 -17.08 -22.24 -21.38
N ASN A 176 -15.92 -21.62 -21.62
CA ASN A 176 -15.44 -21.27 -22.96
C ASN A 176 -14.26 -22.11 -23.45
N VAL A 177 -13.71 -23.03 -22.65
CA VAL A 177 -12.61 -23.90 -23.11
C VAL A 177 -12.97 -24.68 -24.38
N GLY A 178 -14.20 -25.22 -24.45
CA GLY A 178 -14.63 -26.01 -25.61
C GLY A 178 -14.81 -25.17 -26.87
N SER A 179 -15.39 -23.97 -26.77
CA SER A 179 -15.54 -23.07 -27.92
C SER A 179 -14.17 -22.57 -28.39
N HIS A 180 -13.33 -22.12 -27.45
CA HIS A 180 -11.97 -21.66 -27.74
C HIS A 180 -11.17 -22.74 -28.48
N LEU A 181 -11.06 -23.95 -27.91
CA LEU A 181 -10.31 -25.04 -28.53
C LEU A 181 -10.84 -25.41 -29.92
N ARG A 182 -12.15 -25.31 -30.18
CA ARG A 182 -12.71 -25.58 -31.53
C ARG A 182 -12.35 -24.49 -32.53
N GLU A 183 -12.49 -23.24 -32.12
CA GLU A 183 -12.22 -22.04 -32.93
C GLU A 183 -10.73 -21.93 -33.30
N THR A 184 -9.84 -22.22 -32.35
CA THR A 184 -8.40 -21.97 -32.50
C THR A 184 -7.57 -23.24 -32.65
N TYR A 185 -8.19 -24.42 -32.73
CA TYR A 185 -7.51 -25.73 -32.73
C TYR A 185 -6.29 -25.77 -33.66
N ASP A 186 -6.46 -25.30 -34.89
CA ASP A 186 -5.48 -25.45 -35.97
C ASP A 186 -4.38 -24.37 -35.91
N THR A 187 -4.43 -23.48 -34.92
CA THR A 187 -3.39 -22.47 -34.69
C THR A 187 -2.18 -23.07 -33.96
N GLU A 188 -0.99 -22.54 -34.24
CA GLU A 188 0.25 -22.98 -33.58
C GLU A 188 0.20 -22.78 -32.05
N GLU A 189 -0.43 -21.68 -31.59
CA GLU A 189 -0.57 -21.37 -30.16
C GLU A 189 -1.42 -22.41 -29.43
N THR A 190 -2.61 -22.73 -29.96
CA THR A 190 -3.47 -23.74 -29.35
C THR A 190 -2.89 -25.15 -29.46
N GLN A 191 -2.16 -25.48 -30.53
CA GLN A 191 -1.45 -26.75 -30.61
C GLN A 191 -0.34 -26.87 -29.54
N ALA A 192 0.35 -25.77 -29.22
CA ALA A 192 1.31 -25.73 -28.13
C ALA A 192 0.63 -25.93 -26.75
N ASP A 193 -0.53 -25.30 -26.52
CA ASP A 193 -1.33 -25.52 -25.30
C ASP A 193 -1.75 -26.97 -25.15
N ILE A 194 -2.30 -27.57 -26.23
CA ILE A 194 -2.74 -28.96 -26.26
C ILE A 194 -1.57 -29.90 -25.94
N LYS A 195 -0.39 -29.64 -26.50
CA LYS A 195 0.81 -30.43 -26.23
C LYS A 195 1.20 -30.39 -24.75
N LEU A 196 1.20 -29.21 -24.13
CA LEU A 196 1.52 -29.08 -22.70
C LEU A 196 0.46 -29.74 -21.81
N LEU A 197 -0.82 -29.59 -22.14
CA LEU A 197 -1.91 -30.23 -21.41
C LEU A 197 -1.85 -31.76 -21.52
N ARG A 198 -1.51 -32.30 -22.70
CA ARG A 198 -1.25 -33.74 -22.86
C ARG A 198 -0.13 -34.23 -21.95
N MET A 199 1.00 -33.53 -21.94
CA MET A 199 2.12 -33.89 -21.06
C MET A 199 1.73 -33.87 -19.58
N GLN A 200 0.94 -32.88 -19.15
CA GLN A 200 0.45 -32.83 -17.77
C GLN A 200 -0.52 -33.98 -17.46
N VAL A 201 -1.49 -34.26 -18.33
CA VAL A 201 -2.45 -35.34 -18.15
C VAL A 201 -1.75 -36.70 -18.09
N ASP A 202 -0.77 -36.94 -18.96
CA ASP A 202 0.03 -38.17 -18.94
C ASP A 202 0.80 -38.33 -17.62
N GLU A 203 1.32 -37.25 -17.05
CA GLU A 203 1.97 -37.25 -15.75
C GLU A 203 0.97 -37.51 -14.61
N ASP A 204 -0.18 -36.85 -14.64
CA ASP A 204 -1.24 -37.05 -13.65
C ASP A 204 -1.77 -38.48 -13.63
N LEU A 205 -1.88 -39.11 -14.80
CA LEU A 205 -2.24 -40.53 -14.94
C LEU A 205 -1.20 -41.45 -14.32
N LYS A 206 0.10 -41.17 -14.52
CA LYS A 206 1.20 -41.94 -13.88
C LYS A 206 1.18 -41.78 -12.37
N GLN A 207 0.83 -40.61 -11.87
CA GLN A 207 0.73 -40.31 -10.44
C GLN A 207 -0.58 -40.80 -9.81
N GLY A 208 -1.53 -41.31 -10.61
CA GLY A 208 -2.80 -41.85 -10.12
C GLY A 208 -3.78 -40.79 -9.63
N VAL A 209 -3.74 -39.57 -10.19
CA VAL A 209 -4.69 -38.51 -9.85
C VAL A 209 -6.10 -38.93 -10.25
N ILE A 210 -7.04 -38.86 -9.29
CA ILE A 210 -8.43 -39.30 -9.50
C ILE A 210 -9.16 -38.35 -10.45
N GLY A 211 -9.92 -38.91 -11.39
CA GLY A 211 -10.80 -38.15 -12.29
C GLY A 211 -10.13 -37.64 -13.58
N VAL A 212 -8.86 -38.01 -13.82
CA VAL A 212 -8.12 -37.68 -15.04
C VAL A 212 -8.48 -38.67 -16.15
N GLN A 213 -8.71 -38.15 -17.36
CA GLN A 213 -9.01 -38.96 -18.54
C GLN A 213 -7.87 -38.88 -19.56
N PRO A 214 -7.45 -39.99 -20.18
CA PRO A 214 -6.42 -39.95 -21.21
C PRO A 214 -6.90 -39.13 -22.41
N ILE A 215 -6.02 -38.30 -22.97
CA ILE A 215 -6.35 -37.52 -24.16
C ILE A 215 -6.07 -38.39 -25.39
N PRO A 216 -7.07 -38.69 -26.24
CA PRO A 216 -6.91 -39.59 -27.38
C PRO A 216 -5.89 -39.06 -28.38
N PRO A 217 -5.20 -39.93 -29.16
CA PRO A 217 -4.31 -39.50 -30.24
C PRO A 217 -5.06 -38.68 -31.31
N ALA A 218 -4.34 -37.82 -32.03
CA ALA A 218 -4.95 -36.86 -32.97
C ALA A 218 -5.69 -37.53 -34.14
N GLU A 219 -5.30 -38.76 -34.49
CA GLU A 219 -5.87 -39.59 -35.54
C GLU A 219 -7.32 -40.03 -35.24
N LEU A 220 -7.74 -40.02 -33.98
CA LEU A 220 -9.14 -40.31 -33.59
C LEU A 220 -10.09 -39.14 -33.85
N GLY A 221 -9.58 -37.98 -34.26
CA GLY A 221 -10.35 -36.83 -34.69
C GLY A 221 -10.36 -35.68 -33.69
N LYS A 222 -10.49 -34.46 -34.24
CA LYS A 222 -10.43 -33.18 -33.52
C LYS A 222 -11.40 -33.10 -32.33
N GLU A 223 -12.66 -33.48 -32.52
CA GLU A 223 -13.69 -33.36 -31.46
C GLU A 223 -13.44 -34.30 -30.26
N GLU A 224 -12.95 -35.51 -30.49
CA GLU A 224 -12.61 -36.45 -29.40
C GLU A 224 -11.49 -35.90 -28.51
N VAL A 225 -10.46 -35.31 -29.14
CA VAL A 225 -9.37 -34.63 -28.42
C VAL A 225 -9.89 -33.45 -27.61
N ILE A 226 -10.75 -32.62 -28.21
CA ILE A 226 -11.30 -31.44 -27.54
C ILE A 226 -12.18 -31.85 -26.35
N ASN A 227 -13.08 -32.83 -26.51
CA ASN A 227 -13.94 -33.27 -25.42
C ASN A 227 -13.14 -33.78 -24.22
N ALA A 228 -12.11 -34.61 -24.47
CA ALA A 228 -11.22 -35.08 -23.41
C ALA A 228 -10.46 -33.92 -22.72
N LEU A 229 -10.00 -32.93 -23.48
CA LEU A 229 -9.36 -31.74 -22.92
C LEU A 229 -10.32 -30.90 -22.07
N VAL A 230 -11.56 -30.70 -22.54
CA VAL A 230 -12.59 -29.95 -21.82
C VAL A 230 -12.88 -30.60 -20.47
N ASP A 231 -13.02 -31.93 -20.42
CA ASP A 231 -13.27 -32.67 -19.18
C ASP A 231 -12.10 -32.54 -18.20
N ASN A 232 -10.87 -32.75 -18.69
CA ASN A 232 -9.67 -32.62 -17.85
C ASN A 232 -9.49 -31.19 -17.34
N VAL A 233 -9.60 -30.18 -18.21
CA VAL A 233 -9.48 -28.76 -17.83
C VAL A 233 -10.56 -28.37 -16.83
N SER A 234 -11.80 -28.80 -17.05
CA SER A 234 -12.91 -28.53 -16.12
C SER A 234 -12.68 -29.15 -14.75
N ALA A 235 -12.14 -30.37 -14.70
CA ALA A 235 -11.75 -31.04 -13.47
C ALA A 235 -10.59 -30.31 -12.77
N MET A 236 -9.55 -29.91 -13.51
CA MET A 236 -8.42 -29.16 -12.98
C MET A 236 -8.82 -27.81 -12.39
N ILE A 237 -9.71 -27.08 -13.07
CA ILE A 237 -10.27 -25.81 -12.57
C ILE A 237 -11.11 -26.05 -11.32
N SER A 238 -11.99 -27.07 -11.32
CA SER A 238 -12.85 -27.36 -10.18
C SER A 238 -12.07 -27.80 -8.93
N ALA A 239 -10.89 -28.40 -9.12
CA ALA A 239 -9.98 -28.80 -8.05
C ALA A 239 -8.94 -27.71 -7.69
N ASP A 240 -9.07 -26.49 -8.23
CA ASP A 240 -8.14 -25.36 -8.06
C ASP A 240 -6.66 -25.72 -8.25
N ARG A 241 -6.37 -26.58 -9.24
CA ARG A 241 -5.01 -27.08 -9.46
C ARG A 241 -4.14 -25.99 -10.08
N LYS A 242 -3.03 -25.66 -9.43
CA LYS A 242 -2.06 -24.65 -9.90
C LYS A 242 -1.07 -25.23 -10.91
N ILE A 243 -1.53 -25.46 -12.14
CA ILE A 243 -0.77 -26.11 -13.22
C ILE A 243 -0.33 -25.10 -14.27
N THR A 244 0.94 -25.11 -14.69
CA THR A 244 1.46 -24.22 -15.74
C THR A 244 0.70 -24.35 -17.06
N ALA A 245 0.47 -25.58 -17.54
CA ALA A 245 -0.27 -25.85 -18.77
C ALA A 245 -1.70 -25.28 -18.73
N LEU A 246 -2.39 -25.40 -17.58
CA LEU A 246 -3.72 -24.84 -17.39
C LEU A 246 -3.70 -23.31 -17.42
N LYS A 247 -2.76 -22.69 -16.71
CA LYS A 247 -2.63 -21.22 -16.64
C LYS A 247 -2.39 -20.60 -18.02
N GLN A 248 -1.62 -21.28 -18.88
CA GLN A 248 -1.35 -20.82 -20.25
C GLN A 248 -2.65 -20.79 -21.08
N LEU A 249 -3.37 -21.91 -21.13
CA LEU A 249 -4.64 -22.00 -21.85
C LEU A 249 -5.68 -21.00 -21.30
N GLN A 250 -5.78 -20.86 -19.98
CA GLN A 250 -6.67 -19.87 -19.35
C GLN A 250 -6.35 -18.44 -19.80
N GLY A 251 -5.06 -18.09 -19.88
CA GLY A 251 -4.60 -16.80 -20.43
C GLY A 251 -5.14 -16.54 -21.83
N HIS A 252 -5.04 -17.52 -22.72
CA HIS A 252 -5.50 -17.41 -24.10
C HIS A 252 -7.03 -17.31 -24.21
N ILE A 253 -7.77 -18.07 -23.39
CA ILE A 253 -9.24 -17.98 -23.33
C ILE A 253 -9.67 -16.58 -22.84
N TRP A 254 -9.06 -16.08 -21.78
CA TRP A 254 -9.35 -14.74 -21.27
C TRP A 254 -8.98 -13.65 -22.28
N ARG A 255 -7.85 -13.79 -23.00
CA ARG A 255 -7.44 -12.87 -24.06
C ARG A 255 -8.55 -12.71 -25.10
N SER A 256 -9.12 -13.82 -25.55
CA SER A 256 -10.27 -13.81 -26.46
C SER A 256 -11.51 -13.17 -25.84
N GLY A 257 -11.82 -13.48 -24.58
CA GLY A 257 -12.98 -12.90 -23.89
C GLY A 257 -12.90 -11.38 -23.72
N TYR A 258 -11.72 -10.86 -23.37
CA TYR A 258 -11.48 -9.41 -23.31
C TYR A 258 -11.53 -8.76 -24.69
N ALA A 259 -10.95 -9.39 -25.72
CA ALA A 259 -10.99 -8.89 -27.10
C ALA A 259 -12.42 -8.86 -27.69
N LYS A 260 -13.27 -9.82 -27.30
CA LYS A 260 -14.69 -9.88 -27.67
C LYS A 260 -15.58 -8.97 -26.80
N HIS A 261 -15.02 -8.27 -25.80
CA HIS A 261 -15.76 -7.49 -24.80
C HIS A 261 -16.78 -8.30 -23.98
N GLU A 262 -16.56 -9.61 -23.85
CA GLU A 262 -17.34 -10.50 -22.98
C GLU A 262 -16.83 -10.48 -21.54
N LEU A 263 -15.58 -10.05 -21.36
CA LEU A 263 -14.95 -9.80 -20.07
C LEU A 263 -14.56 -8.32 -19.96
N GLN A 264 -14.69 -7.79 -18.74
CA GLN A 264 -14.20 -6.46 -18.37
C GLN A 264 -13.57 -6.56 -16.98
N GLY A 265 -12.37 -6.02 -16.81
CA GLY A 265 -11.63 -6.05 -15.55
C GLY A 265 -12.33 -5.20 -14.51
N GLU A 266 -12.66 -5.81 -13.38
CA GLU A 266 -13.31 -5.17 -12.24
C GLU A 266 -12.28 -4.74 -11.18
N PHE A 267 -12.45 -3.54 -10.64
CA PHE A 267 -11.58 -2.93 -9.65
C PHE A 267 -12.42 -2.19 -8.63
N PHE A 268 -11.97 -2.13 -7.37
CA PHE A 268 -12.57 -1.24 -6.38
C PHE A 268 -12.43 0.22 -6.84
N GLU A 269 -13.43 1.06 -6.51
CA GLU A 269 -13.56 2.42 -7.03
C GLU A 269 -12.38 3.34 -6.67
N ASP A 270 -11.71 3.07 -5.54
CA ASP A 270 -10.56 3.84 -5.05
C ASP A 270 -9.24 3.48 -5.76
N VAL A 271 -9.15 2.31 -6.38
CA VAL A 271 -7.89 1.80 -6.96
C VAL A 271 -7.40 2.63 -8.15
N PRO A 272 -8.23 2.96 -9.17
CA PRO A 272 -7.76 3.80 -10.28
C PRO A 272 -7.26 5.17 -9.83
N GLU A 273 -7.92 5.77 -8.83
CA GLU A 273 -7.52 7.06 -8.28
C GLU A 273 -6.19 6.97 -7.54
N ALA A 274 -6.02 5.94 -6.70
CA ALA A 274 -4.76 5.69 -5.99
C ALA A 274 -3.59 5.46 -6.95
N LEU A 275 -3.78 4.61 -7.97
CA LEU A 275 -2.77 4.34 -9.00
C LEU A 275 -2.35 5.62 -9.73
N SER A 276 -3.32 6.47 -10.09
CA SER A 276 -3.08 7.76 -10.73
C SER A 276 -2.27 8.71 -9.84
N LYS A 277 -2.64 8.82 -8.55
CA LYS A 277 -1.94 9.64 -7.56
C LYS A 277 -0.50 9.18 -7.34
N TRP A 278 -0.28 7.87 -7.17
CA TRP A 278 1.05 7.31 -7.00
C TRP A 278 1.92 7.53 -8.23
N HIS A 279 1.37 7.33 -9.42
CA HIS A 279 2.07 7.61 -10.66
C HIS A 279 2.46 9.09 -10.79
N ALA A 280 1.56 10.02 -10.47
CA ALA A 280 1.83 11.46 -10.49
C ALA A 280 2.89 11.87 -9.45
N ALA A 281 2.97 11.17 -8.32
CA ALA A 281 4.00 11.35 -7.30
C ALA A 281 5.34 10.67 -7.65
N GLY A 282 5.43 9.98 -8.78
CA GLY A 282 6.65 9.27 -9.21
C GLY A 282 6.90 7.94 -8.49
N ILE A 283 5.93 7.46 -7.71
CA ILE A 283 5.99 6.17 -7.01
C ILE A 283 5.83 5.04 -8.02
N LYS A 284 6.69 4.03 -7.95
CA LYS A 284 6.65 2.87 -8.84
C LYS A 284 5.67 1.84 -8.29
N VAL A 285 4.71 1.42 -9.10
CA VAL A 285 3.74 0.39 -8.72
C VAL A 285 4.04 -0.91 -9.47
N TYR A 286 4.09 -2.02 -8.74
CA TYR A 286 4.24 -3.37 -9.28
C TYR A 286 3.11 -4.25 -8.76
N ILE A 287 2.77 -5.28 -9.52
CA ILE A 287 1.74 -6.25 -9.15
C ILE A 287 2.39 -7.59 -8.83
N TYR A 288 1.94 -8.26 -7.77
CA TYR A 288 2.33 -9.63 -7.46
C TYR A 288 1.11 -10.48 -7.16
N SER A 289 0.81 -11.43 -8.05
CA SER A 289 -0.38 -12.27 -7.94
C SER A 289 -0.08 -13.71 -8.35
N SER A 290 -0.94 -14.65 -7.94
CA SER A 290 -0.82 -16.06 -8.31
C SER A 290 -1.19 -16.34 -9.78
N GLY A 291 -1.96 -15.43 -10.40
CA GLY A 291 -2.28 -15.45 -11.82
C GLY A 291 -1.06 -15.14 -12.70
N SER A 292 -1.02 -15.67 -13.93
CA SER A 292 0.10 -15.44 -14.85
C SER A 292 0.24 -13.95 -15.17
N ARG A 293 1.47 -13.49 -15.45
CA ARG A 293 1.71 -12.08 -15.86
C ARG A 293 0.83 -11.65 -17.03
N GLU A 294 0.53 -12.56 -17.94
CA GLU A 294 -0.39 -12.29 -19.05
C GLU A 294 -1.81 -11.98 -18.54
N ALA A 295 -2.37 -12.84 -17.68
CA ALA A 295 -3.70 -12.62 -17.11
C ALA A 295 -3.78 -11.30 -16.33
N GLN A 296 -2.74 -10.97 -15.56
CA GLN A 296 -2.65 -9.69 -14.85
C GLN A 296 -2.70 -8.51 -15.84
N ARG A 297 -1.94 -8.56 -16.94
CA ARG A 297 -1.96 -7.53 -17.99
C ARG A 297 -3.32 -7.43 -18.69
N LEU A 298 -4.05 -8.54 -18.85
CA LEU A 298 -5.39 -8.53 -19.43
C LEU A 298 -6.39 -7.83 -18.51
N ILE A 299 -6.39 -8.15 -17.21
CA ILE A 299 -7.28 -7.52 -16.22
C ILE A 299 -7.04 -6.00 -16.16
N PHE A 300 -5.79 -5.56 -15.99
CA PHE A 300 -5.46 -4.12 -15.92
C PHE A 300 -5.64 -3.38 -17.25
N GLY A 301 -5.58 -4.08 -18.39
CA GLY A 301 -5.67 -3.48 -19.72
C GLY A 301 -7.09 -3.23 -20.21
N ASN A 302 -8.08 -3.94 -19.66
CA ASN A 302 -9.43 -3.98 -20.20
C ASN A 302 -10.48 -3.61 -19.14
N THR A 303 -10.38 -2.42 -18.55
CA THR A 303 -11.27 -1.97 -17.46
C THR A 303 -12.27 -0.91 -17.93
N MET A 304 -13.31 -0.65 -17.12
CA MET A 304 -14.22 0.48 -17.35
C MET A 304 -13.56 1.86 -17.16
N TYR A 305 -12.40 1.90 -16.50
CA TYR A 305 -11.60 3.10 -16.25
C TYR A 305 -10.53 3.33 -17.34
N GLY A 306 -10.56 2.54 -18.42
CA GLY A 306 -9.55 2.50 -19.46
C GLY A 306 -8.39 1.57 -19.14
N ASP A 307 -7.27 1.73 -19.84
CA ASP A 307 -6.08 0.91 -19.63
C ASP A 307 -5.30 1.43 -18.41
N LEU A 308 -5.34 0.67 -17.30
CA LEU A 308 -4.65 1.00 -16.05
C LEU A 308 -3.17 0.60 -16.07
N ARG A 309 -2.71 -0.17 -17.07
CA ARG A 309 -1.30 -0.60 -17.15
C ARG A 309 -0.33 0.57 -17.26
N LYS A 310 -0.79 1.73 -17.73
CA LYS A 310 0.01 2.97 -17.77
C LYS A 310 0.54 3.40 -16.39
N TYR A 311 -0.09 2.95 -15.30
CA TYR A 311 0.33 3.25 -13.93
C TYR A 311 1.21 2.15 -13.33
N VAL A 312 1.33 0.99 -13.99
CA VAL A 312 2.04 -0.19 -13.48
C VAL A 312 3.39 -0.35 -14.18
N CYS A 313 4.45 -0.51 -13.40
CA CYS A 313 5.83 -0.64 -13.89
C CYS A 313 6.21 -2.09 -14.20
N GLY A 314 5.57 -3.07 -13.57
CA GLY A 314 5.84 -4.49 -13.80
C GLY A 314 4.86 -5.43 -13.12
N PHE A 315 4.91 -6.69 -13.54
CA PHE A 315 4.05 -7.77 -13.05
C PHE A 315 4.93 -8.95 -12.64
N PHE A 316 4.69 -9.46 -11.43
CA PHE A 316 5.30 -10.65 -10.87
C PHE A 316 4.23 -11.72 -10.69
N ASP A 317 4.59 -12.97 -10.92
CA ASP A 317 3.73 -14.13 -10.67
C ASP A 317 4.52 -15.22 -9.95
N THR A 318 3.94 -16.40 -9.79
CA THR A 318 4.58 -17.52 -9.08
C THR A 318 5.89 -18.02 -9.71
N THR A 319 6.31 -17.50 -10.86
CA THR A 319 7.64 -17.79 -11.42
C THR A 319 8.78 -17.20 -10.61
N ILE A 320 8.53 -16.14 -9.82
CA ILE A 320 9.53 -15.58 -8.88
C ILE A 320 9.56 -16.31 -7.53
N GLY A 321 8.56 -17.16 -7.25
CA GLY A 321 8.40 -17.88 -5.99
C GLY A 321 6.96 -17.82 -5.47
N ASN A 322 6.68 -18.58 -4.41
CA ASN A 322 5.36 -18.62 -3.78
C ASN A 322 5.11 -17.36 -2.94
N LYS A 323 3.89 -16.81 -2.97
CA LYS A 323 3.53 -15.59 -2.22
C LYS A 323 3.63 -15.73 -0.69
N ARG A 324 3.72 -16.96 -0.16
CA ARG A 324 3.86 -17.25 1.27
C ARG A 324 5.30 -17.53 1.70
N GLU A 325 6.26 -17.37 0.79
CA GLU A 325 7.69 -17.58 1.05
C GLU A 325 8.41 -16.23 1.03
N SER A 326 9.19 -15.94 2.07
CA SER A 326 9.92 -14.66 2.19
C SER A 326 10.92 -14.45 1.06
N HIS A 327 11.55 -15.53 0.58
CA HIS A 327 12.51 -15.47 -0.53
C HIS A 327 11.92 -14.83 -1.78
N SER A 328 10.64 -15.06 -2.09
CA SER A 328 9.95 -14.43 -3.23
C SER A 328 10.00 -12.90 -3.16
N TYR A 329 9.83 -12.33 -1.96
CA TYR A 329 9.86 -10.89 -1.75
C TYR A 329 11.28 -10.34 -1.77
N SER A 330 12.27 -11.09 -1.28
CA SER A 330 13.67 -10.73 -1.42
C SER A 330 14.09 -10.66 -2.90
N GLU A 331 13.66 -11.62 -3.72
CA GLU A 331 13.89 -11.62 -5.18
C GLU A 331 13.16 -10.48 -5.90
N ILE A 332 11.93 -10.15 -5.47
CA ILE A 332 11.21 -8.97 -5.97
C ILE A 332 11.98 -7.70 -5.65
N CYS A 333 12.46 -7.52 -4.41
CA CYS A 333 13.24 -6.35 -4.00
C CYS A 333 14.49 -6.16 -4.88
N GLN A 334 15.23 -7.24 -5.12
CA GLN A 334 16.37 -7.22 -6.05
C GLN A 334 15.95 -6.88 -7.48
N SER A 335 14.86 -7.48 -7.96
CA SER A 335 14.34 -7.28 -9.33
C SER A 335 13.88 -5.84 -9.60
N VAL A 336 13.30 -5.17 -8.60
CA VAL A 336 12.89 -3.77 -8.70
C VAL A 336 14.03 -2.79 -8.40
N GLY A 337 15.18 -3.30 -7.95
CA GLY A 337 16.40 -2.51 -7.73
C GLY A 337 16.34 -1.63 -6.48
N VAL A 338 15.71 -2.10 -5.40
CA VAL A 338 15.78 -1.42 -4.09
C VAL A 338 16.94 -1.97 -3.26
N ASP A 339 17.64 -1.09 -2.56
CA ASP A 339 18.75 -1.46 -1.68
C ASP A 339 18.27 -1.82 -0.26
N ASP A 340 17.08 -1.35 0.12
CA ASP A 340 16.48 -1.54 1.44
C ASP A 340 15.02 -2.00 1.29
N PRO A 341 14.64 -3.19 1.80
CA PRO A 341 13.26 -3.70 1.73
C PRO A 341 12.21 -2.73 2.32
N SER A 342 12.59 -1.86 3.26
CA SER A 342 11.69 -0.83 3.80
C SER A 342 11.23 0.20 2.76
N GLN A 343 11.85 0.23 1.58
CA GLN A 343 11.44 1.04 0.43
C GLN A 343 10.27 0.42 -0.36
N VAL A 344 9.83 -0.79 -0.02
CA VAL A 344 8.70 -1.47 -0.66
C VAL A 344 7.53 -1.56 0.32
N LEU A 345 6.40 -0.94 -0.04
CA LEU A 345 5.14 -1.17 0.64
C LEU A 345 4.38 -2.29 -0.07
N PHE A 346 4.16 -3.41 0.60
CA PHE A 346 3.31 -4.49 0.09
C PHE A 346 1.89 -4.37 0.66
N VAL A 347 0.88 -4.45 -0.22
CA VAL A 347 -0.54 -4.42 0.14
C VAL A 347 -1.20 -5.71 -0.33
N THR A 348 -1.80 -6.44 0.61
CA THR A 348 -2.52 -7.71 0.40
C THR A 348 -3.61 -7.86 1.46
N ASP A 349 -4.67 -8.60 1.13
CA ASP A 349 -5.70 -9.06 2.06
C ASP A 349 -5.30 -10.33 2.84
N VAL A 350 -4.26 -11.04 2.39
CA VAL A 350 -3.84 -12.33 2.96
C VAL A 350 -2.73 -12.14 4.01
N LEU A 351 -3.05 -12.44 5.28
CA LEU A 351 -2.11 -12.30 6.39
C LEU A 351 -0.81 -13.10 6.20
N GLN A 352 -0.88 -14.32 5.67
CA GLN A 352 0.31 -15.16 5.49
C GLN A 352 1.28 -14.57 4.46
N GLU A 353 0.77 -13.85 3.46
CA GLU A 353 1.59 -13.15 2.47
C GLU A 353 2.24 -11.91 3.10
N ALA A 354 1.48 -11.15 3.89
CA ALA A 354 2.02 -10.02 4.65
C ALA A 354 3.14 -10.44 5.62
N VAL A 355 2.97 -11.55 6.33
CA VAL A 355 4.00 -12.12 7.22
C VAL A 355 5.22 -12.57 6.43
N ALA A 356 5.04 -13.21 5.27
CA ALA A 356 6.15 -13.61 4.42
C ALA A 356 6.94 -12.40 3.91
N ALA A 357 6.26 -11.33 3.49
CA ALA A 357 6.87 -10.07 3.07
C ALA A 357 7.61 -9.37 4.21
N GLN A 358 7.06 -9.37 5.42
CA GLN A 358 7.71 -8.77 6.60
C GLN A 358 9.00 -9.49 7.01
N ASN A 359 9.08 -10.80 6.75
CA ASN A 359 10.25 -11.63 7.08
C ASN A 359 11.33 -11.65 5.99
N ALA A 360 11.10 -10.95 4.88
CA ALA A 360 12.03 -10.82 3.75
C ALA A 360 12.94 -9.60 3.93
#